data_AF-A0A9E3DSL4-F1
#
_entry.id   AF-A0A9E3DSL4-F1
#
_cell.length_a   1.000
_cell.length_b   1.000
_cell.length_c   1.000
_cell.angle_alpha   90.00
_cell.angle_beta   90.00
_cell.angle_gamma   90.00
#
_symmetry.space_group_name_H-M   'P 1'
#
loop_
_entity.id
_entity.type
_entity.pdbx_description
1 polymer ?
#
loop_
_entity_poly.entity_id
_entity_poly.type
_entity_poly.pdbx_seq_one_letter_code
_entity_poly.pdbx_strand_id
1 'polypeptide(L)'
;MIEQAFREHWARVLASLVSYLGDFDLAEEATAEAFAIATERWPRVGVPANPLGWLIATARNRAIDRLRRQRTLAEKTRQLQV
;
A
#
# COMPACT_ATOMS: atom_id res chain seq x y z
N MET A 1 -15.99 -11.26 -13.94
CA MET A 1 -16.15 -11.70 -12.54
C MET A 1 -14.95 -11.35 -11.67
N ILE A 2 -13.72 -11.74 -12.05
CA ILE A 2 -12.48 -11.41 -11.31
C ILE A 2 -12.27 -9.90 -11.16
N GLU A 3 -12.46 -9.11 -12.23
CA GLU A 3 -12.31 -7.65 -12.16
C GLU A 3 -13.23 -6.97 -11.14
N GLN A 4 -14.44 -7.48 -10.94
CA GLN A 4 -15.40 -6.87 -10.04
C GLN A 4 -15.03 -7.13 -8.58
N ALA A 5 -14.59 -8.36 -8.26
CA ALA A 5 -14.00 -8.68 -6.96
C ALA A 5 -12.73 -7.85 -6.70
N PHE A 6 -11.92 -7.63 -7.73
CA PHE A 6 -10.70 -6.82 -7.63
C PHE A 6 -11.02 -5.34 -7.36
N ARG A 7 -12.00 -4.76 -8.08
CA ARG A 7 -12.49 -3.39 -7.83
C ARG A 7 -13.12 -3.24 -6.44
N GLU A 8 -13.86 -4.25 -5.98
CA GLU A 8 -14.45 -4.24 -4.64
C GLU A 8 -13.38 -4.29 -3.54
N HIS A 9 -12.38 -5.16 -3.70
CA HIS A 9 -11.24 -5.19 -2.79
C HIS A 9 -10.45 -3.88 -2.85
N TRP A 10 -10.28 -3.26 -4.02
CA TRP A 10 -9.61 -1.98 -4.16
C TRP A 10 -10.26 -0.91 -3.30
N ALA A 11 -11.56 -0.70 -3.49
CA ALA A 11 -12.31 0.30 -2.75
C ALA A 11 -12.23 0.08 -1.22
N ARG A 12 -12.31 -1.17 -0.77
CA ARG A 12 -12.20 -1.52 0.65
C ARG A 12 -10.81 -1.27 1.23
N VAL A 13 -9.75 -1.63 0.50
CA VAL A 13 -8.36 -1.39 0.93
C VAL A 13 -8.09 0.11 0.99
N LEU A 14 -8.47 0.85 -0.06
CA LEU A 14 -8.29 2.30 -0.13
C LEU A 14 -9.03 3.00 1.00
N ALA A 15 -10.31 2.70 1.22
CA ALA A 15 -11.08 3.28 2.32
C ALA A 15 -10.44 2.99 3.68
N SER A 16 -10.00 1.75 3.90
CA SER A 16 -9.31 1.37 5.14
C SER A 16 -8.00 2.15 5.34
N LEU A 17 -7.23 2.39 4.27
CA LEU A 17 -5.99 3.15 4.35
C LEU A 17 -6.22 4.64 4.53
N VAL A 18 -7.19 5.23 3.84
CA VAL A 18 -7.56 6.64 4.01
C VAL A 18 -7.95 6.90 5.46
N SER A 19 -8.79 6.03 6.05
CA SER A 19 -9.17 6.15 7.47
C SER A 19 -8.00 5.96 8.43
N TYR A 20 -7.00 5.15 8.07
CA TYR A 20 -5.84 4.86 8.93
C TYR A 20 -4.74 5.93 8.83
N LEU A 21 -4.48 6.43 7.63
CA LEU A 21 -3.36 7.34 7.32
C LEU A 21 -3.76 8.82 7.38
N GLY A 22 -5.04 9.14 7.12
CA GLY A 22 -5.51 10.52 7.02
C GLY A 22 -4.97 11.28 5.79
N ASP A 23 -4.36 10.57 4.85
CA ASP A 23 -3.75 11.09 3.63
C ASP A 23 -4.22 10.23 2.46
N PHE A 24 -4.99 10.83 1.55
CA PHE A 24 -5.59 10.12 0.42
C PHE A 24 -4.54 9.70 -0.62
N ASP A 25 -3.61 10.58 -0.94
CA ASP A 25 -2.60 10.33 -1.97
C ASP A 25 -1.66 9.21 -1.53
N LEU A 26 -1.23 9.25 -0.27
CA LEU A 26 -0.42 8.18 0.32
C LEU A 26 -1.20 6.85 0.38
N ALA A 27 -2.50 6.90 0.70
CA ALA A 27 -3.35 5.72 0.75
C ALA A 27 -3.57 5.10 -0.64
N GLU A 28 -3.79 5.92 -1.67
CA GLU A 28 -3.94 5.47 -3.05
C GLU A 28 -2.65 4.81 -3.55
N GLU A 29 -1.51 5.48 -3.41
CA GLU A 29 -0.21 4.98 -3.86
C GLU A 29 0.12 3.63 -3.18
N ALA A 30 -0.08 3.54 -1.86
CA ALA A 30 0.15 2.31 -1.11
C ALA A 30 -0.82 1.18 -1.49
N THR A 31 -2.08 1.52 -1.80
CA THR A 31 -3.07 0.55 -2.30
C THR A 31 -2.64 0.03 -3.66
N ALA A 32 -2.29 0.91 -4.60
CA ALA A 32 -1.79 0.55 -5.92
C ALA A 32 -0.63 -0.43 -5.85
N GLU A 33 0.35 -0.13 -4.98
CA GLU A 33 1.53 -0.97 -4.81
C GLU A 33 1.17 -2.35 -4.26
N ALA A 34 0.26 -2.45 -3.29
CA ALA A 34 -0.20 -3.73 -2.76
C ALA A 34 -0.88 -4.61 -3.82
N PHE A 35 -1.71 -4.02 -4.67
CA PHE A 35 -2.37 -4.72 -5.78
C PHE A 35 -1.40 -5.12 -6.90
N ALA A 36 -0.38 -4.30 -7.18
CA ALA A 36 0.69 -4.66 -8.10
C ALA A 36 1.45 -5.90 -7.59
N ILE A 37 1.82 -5.93 -6.31
CA ILE A 37 2.50 -7.08 -5.69
C ILE A 37 1.60 -8.32 -5.72
N ALA A 38 0.30 -8.17 -5.43
CA ALA A 38 -0.65 -9.26 -5.51
C ALA A 38 -0.72 -9.87 -6.93
N THR A 39 -0.81 -9.01 -7.95
CA THR A 39 -0.86 -9.43 -9.36
C THR A 39 0.39 -10.18 -9.78
N GLU A 40 1.56 -9.77 -9.27
CA GLU A 40 2.82 -10.48 -9.54
C GLU A 40 2.94 -11.79 -8.74
N ARG A 41 2.56 -11.78 -7.47
CA ARG A 41 2.85 -12.85 -6.51
C ARG A 41 1.83 -13.99 -6.57
N TRP A 42 0.53 -13.67 -6.58
CA TRP A 42 -0.53 -14.68 -6.47
C TRP A 42 -0.51 -15.74 -7.59
N PRO A 43 -0.17 -15.43 -8.86
CA PRO A 43 -0.03 -16.46 -9.89
C PRO A 43 1.05 -17.51 -9.58
N ARG A 44 2.07 -17.15 -8.80
CA ARG A 44 3.20 -18.04 -8.47
C ARG A 44 2.99 -18.84 -7.20
N VAL A 45 2.36 -18.23 -6.18
CA VAL A 45 2.27 -18.80 -4.82
C VAL A 45 0.84 -19.07 -4.36
N GLY A 46 -0.15 -18.78 -5.20
CA GLY A 46 -1.57 -18.86 -4.86
C GLY A 46 -2.10 -17.59 -4.17
N VAL A 47 -3.42 -17.47 -4.17
CA VAL A 47 -4.15 -16.41 -3.46
C VAL A 47 -4.22 -16.77 -1.97
N PRO A 48 -3.90 -15.86 -1.04
CA PRO A 48 -4.01 -16.11 0.40
C PRO A 48 -5.45 -16.42 0.82
N ALA A 49 -5.62 -17.16 1.93
CA ALA A 49 -6.95 -17.48 2.48
C ALA A 49 -7.78 -16.23 2.83
N ASN A 50 -7.12 -15.12 3.20
CA ASN A 50 -7.75 -13.81 3.36
C ASN A 50 -7.05 -12.77 2.46
N PRO A 51 -7.50 -12.60 1.20
CA PRO A 51 -6.88 -11.67 0.25
C PRO A 51 -6.97 -10.22 0.72
N LEU A 52 -8.13 -9.81 1.24
CA LEU A 52 -8.38 -8.44 1.69
C LEU A 52 -7.45 -8.06 2.86
N GLY A 53 -7.35 -8.92 3.86
CA GLY A 53 -6.46 -8.70 5.00
C GLY A 53 -4.99 -8.63 4.58
N TRP A 54 -4.58 -9.49 3.64
CA TRP A 54 -3.23 -9.47 3.09
C TRP A 54 -2.93 -8.16 2.33
N LEU A 55 -3.88 -7.67 1.54
CA LEU A 55 -3.75 -6.40 0.81
C LEU A 55 -3.63 -5.21 1.77
N ILE A 56 -4.50 -5.12 2.79
CA ILE A 56 -4.45 -4.04 3.80
C ILE A 56 -3.10 -4.06 4.53
N ALA A 57 -2.64 -5.23 4.97
CA ALA A 57 -1.36 -5.35 5.67
C ALA A 57 -0.19 -4.94 4.77
N THR A 58 -0.18 -5.41 3.51
CA THR A 58 0.86 -5.06 2.53
C THR A 58 0.88 -3.56 2.25
N ALA A 59 -0.29 -2.96 2.01
CA ALA A 59 -0.41 -1.54 1.74
C ALA A 59 0.04 -0.68 2.95
N ARG A 60 -0.35 -1.04 4.17
CA ARG A 60 0.11 -0.36 5.40
C ARG A 60 1.63 -0.39 5.55
N ASN A 61 2.25 -1.55 5.31
CA ASN A 61 3.71 -1.69 5.38
C ASN A 61 4.40 -0.77 4.36
N ARG A 62 3.88 -0.72 3.12
CA ARG A 62 4.41 0.16 2.07
C ARG A 62 4.28 1.65 2.40
N ALA A 63 3.13 2.06 2.93
CA ALA A 63 2.93 3.44 3.40
C ALA A 63 3.94 3.81 4.50
N ILE A 64 4.12 2.94 5.50
CA ILE A 64 5.10 3.14 6.58
C ILE A 64 6.52 3.24 6.03
N ASP A 65 6.92 2.35 5.12
CA ASP A 65 8.25 2.35 4.52
C ASP A 65 8.51 3.62 3.70
N ARG A 66 7.48 4.19 3.07
CA ARG A 66 7.56 5.46 2.35
C ARG A 66 7.73 6.63 3.32
N LEU A 67 6.94 6.71 4.37
CA LEU A 67 7.07 7.73 5.41
C LEU A 67 8.45 7.69 6.08
N ARG A 68 8.99 6.49 6.35
CA ARG A 68 10.35 6.30 6.87
C ARG A 68 11.39 6.84 5.89
N ARG A 69 11.28 6.50 4.60
CA ARG A 69 12.20 6.99 3.56
C ARG A 69 12.16 8.51 3.41
N GLN A 70 10.97 9.13 3.44
CA GLN A 70 10.82 10.59 3.39
C GLN A 70 11.48 11.26 4.59
N ARG A 71 11.32 10.73 5.81
CA ARG A 71 12.00 11.26 7.01
C ARG A 71 13.52 11.16 6.89
N THR A 72 14.04 10.01 6.44
CA THR A 72 15.48 9.85 6.22
C THR A 72 16.02 10.81 5.16
N LEU A 73 15.27 11.04 4.08
CA LEU A 73 15.65 11.99 3.03
C LEU A 73 15.70 13.42 3.59
N ALA A 74 14.66 13.85 4.30
CA ALA A 74 14.58 15.18 4.89
C ALA A 74 15.74 15.46 5.87
N GLU A 75 16.11 14.47 6.69
CA GLU A 75 17.23 14.60 7.62
C GLU A 75 18.58 14.73 6.87
N LYS A 76 18.80 13.93 5.83
CA LYS A 76 20.00 14.04 4.98
C LYS A 76 20.08 15.39 4.26
N THR A 77 18.96 15.88 3.72
CA THR A 77 18.91 17.19 3.06
C THR A 77 19.27 18.31 4.02
N ARG A 78 18.79 18.26 5.27
CA ARG A 78 19.17 19.23 6.32
C ARG A 78 20.68 19.20 6.59
N GLN A 79 21.30 18.03 6.66
CA GLN A 79 22.74 17.89 6.91
C GLN A 79 23.63 18.40 5.76
N LEU A 80 23.11 18.42 4.52
CA LEU A 80 23.82 18.97 3.35
C LEU A 80 23.70 20.49 3.22
N GLN A 81 22.80 21.12 3.99
CA GLN A 81 22.54 22.57 3.95
C GLN A 81 23.25 23.36 5.06
N VAL A 82 24.13 22.71 5.83
CA VAL A 82 24.98 23.30 6.88
C VAL A 82 26.44 23.21 6.44
#